data_AF-A0A433AK05-F1
#
_entry.id   AF-A0A433AK05-F1
#
_cell.length_a   1.000
_cell.length_b   1.000
_cell.length_c   1.000
_cell.angle_alpha   90.00
_cell.angle_beta   90.00
_cell.angle_gamma   90.00
#
_symmetry.space_group_name_H-M   'P 1'
#
loop_
_entity.id
_entity.type
_entity.pdbx_description
1 polymer ?
#
loop_
_entity_poly.entity_id
_entity_poly.type
_entity_poly.pdbx_seq_one_letter_code
_entity_poly.pdbx_strand_id
1 'polypeptide(L)'
;MLPSKIQQQFEGWEVDLDPENFNLLSLLKFRQSKGDFSFKKSVEHTLISKFVSYVEGSADEKWRKAASLLNETESRSSKQRGNREEVGQFVDATT
;
A
#
# COMPACT_ATOMS: atom_id res chain seq x y z
N MET A 1 -7.72 -15.20 10.80
CA MET A 1 -6.43 -15.39 11.50
C MET A 1 -5.31 -14.97 10.55
N LEU A 2 -4.39 -14.11 10.97
CA LEU A 2 -3.18 -13.89 10.17
C LEU A 2 -2.29 -15.11 10.25
N PRO A 3 -1.46 -15.33 9.21
CA PRO A 3 -0.24 -16.08 9.40
C PRO A 3 0.55 -15.42 10.53
N SER A 4 0.96 -16.19 11.53
CA SER A 4 1.83 -15.77 12.65
C SER A 4 3.03 -14.93 12.20
N LYS A 5 3.49 -15.18 10.97
CA LYS A 5 4.55 -14.42 10.32
C LYS A 5 4.24 -12.92 10.16
N ILE A 6 3.02 -12.52 9.74
CA ILE A 6 2.72 -11.09 9.58
C ILE A 6 2.65 -10.38 10.93
N GLN A 7 2.14 -11.05 11.97
CA GLN A 7 2.15 -10.49 13.33
C GLN A 7 3.57 -10.20 13.81
N GLN A 8 4.54 -11.10 13.54
CA GLN A 8 5.96 -10.85 13.85
C GLN A 8 6.53 -9.70 13.01
N GLN A 9 6.22 -9.64 11.72
CA GLN A 9 6.75 -8.62 10.80
C GLN A 9 6.23 -7.20 11.08
N PHE A 10 5.09 -7.11 11.78
CA PHE A 10 4.47 -5.86 12.20
C PHE A 10 4.38 -5.75 13.72
N GLU A 11 5.21 -6.47 14.47
CA GLU A 11 5.22 -6.35 15.93
C GLU A 11 5.53 -4.91 16.36
N GLY A 12 4.76 -4.41 17.33
CA GLY A 12 4.88 -3.04 17.87
C GLY A 12 4.20 -1.95 17.02
N TRP A 13 3.49 -2.31 15.94
CA TRP A 13 2.89 -1.34 15.02
C TRP A 13 1.95 -0.33 15.69
N GLU A 14 1.18 -0.73 16.70
CA GLU A 14 0.23 0.17 17.40
C GLU A 14 0.92 1.29 18.19
N VAL A 15 2.20 1.09 18.53
CA VAL A 15 3.01 2.07 19.28
C VAL A 15 3.82 2.94 18.33
N ASP A 16 4.37 2.36 17.26
CA ASP A 16 5.27 3.04 16.34
C ASP A 16 4.55 3.79 15.20
N LEU A 17 3.29 3.44 14.93
CA LEU A 17 2.48 4.08 13.90
C LEU A 17 1.44 5.00 14.52
N ASP A 18 1.01 5.97 13.71
CA ASP A 18 -0.07 6.89 14.04
C ASP A 18 -1.24 6.66 13.08
N PRO A 19 -2.46 6.37 13.57
CA PRO A 19 -3.64 6.24 12.72
C PRO A 19 -3.97 7.51 11.92
N GLU A 20 -3.60 8.71 12.40
CA GLU A 20 -3.83 9.98 11.67
C GLU A 20 -2.83 10.17 10.52
N ASN A 21 -1.71 9.45 10.55
CA ASN A 21 -0.69 9.46 9.51
C ASN A 21 -0.52 8.05 8.89
N PHE A 22 -1.56 7.23 8.92
CA PHE A 22 -1.52 5.86 8.43
C PHE A 22 -1.58 5.82 6.90
N ASN A 23 -0.42 5.84 6.26
CA ASN A 23 -0.26 5.84 4.82
C ASN A 23 0.91 4.97 4.40
N LEU A 24 1.06 4.75 3.10
CA LEU A 24 2.13 3.89 2.58
C LEU A 24 3.53 4.34 3.00
N LEU A 25 3.77 5.64 3.12
CA LEU A 25 5.09 6.16 3.53
C LEU A 25 5.41 5.85 4.99
N SER A 26 4.45 6.02 5.91
CA SER A 26 4.66 5.67 7.32
C SER A 26 4.83 4.16 7.51
N LEU A 27 4.06 3.35 6.78
CA LEU A 27 4.20 1.89 6.77
C LEU A 27 5.56 1.43 6.25
N LEU A 28 6.07 2.05 5.18
CA LEU A 28 7.40 1.74 4.65
C LEU A 28 8.51 2.14 5.62
N LYS A 29 8.41 3.32 6.27
CA LYS A 29 9.38 3.74 7.29
C LYS A 29 9.41 2.80 8.48
N PHE A 30 8.23 2.38 8.96
CA PHE A 30 8.13 1.36 9.99
C PHE A 30 8.74 0.03 9.56
N ARG A 31 8.44 -0.44 8.34
CA ARG A 31 9.01 -1.68 7.81
C ARG A 31 10.53 -1.60 7.66
N GLN A 32 11.07 -0.46 7.24
CA GLN A 32 12.53 -0.25 7.12
C GLN A 32 13.29 -0.36 8.44
N SER A 33 12.63 -0.12 9.59
CA SER A 33 13.27 -0.29 10.90
C SER A 33 13.29 -1.75 11.37
N LYS A 34 12.57 -2.66 10.70
CA LYS A 34 12.53 -4.08 11.04
C LYS A 34 13.69 -4.83 10.38
N GLY A 35 14.30 -5.74 11.12
CA GLY A 35 15.49 -6.49 10.66
C GLY A 35 15.23 -7.44 9.48
N ASP A 36 13.97 -7.73 9.16
CA ASP A 36 13.56 -8.60 8.06
C ASP A 36 13.10 -7.84 6.80
N PHE A 37 13.34 -6.52 6.74
CA PHE A 37 12.94 -5.69 5.61
C PHE A 37 13.53 -6.16 4.28
N SER A 38 12.71 -6.20 3.24
CA SER A 38 13.13 -6.54 1.88
C SER A 38 13.15 -5.32 0.96
N PHE A 39 14.26 -5.08 0.26
CA PHE A 39 14.29 -4.07 -0.82
C PHE A 39 13.51 -4.49 -2.07
N LYS A 40 13.00 -5.74 -2.12
CA LYS A 40 12.15 -6.20 -3.22
C LYS A 40 10.75 -5.61 -3.06
N LYS A 41 10.43 -4.62 -3.91
CA LYS A 41 9.13 -3.92 -3.93
C LYS A 41 7.92 -4.85 -3.84
N SER A 42 7.89 -5.94 -4.60
CA SER A 42 6.77 -6.89 -4.63
C SER A 42 6.55 -7.60 -3.29
N VAL A 43 7.63 -7.88 -2.55
CA VAL A 43 7.58 -8.52 -1.23
C VAL A 43 6.96 -7.57 -0.21
N GLU A 44 7.51 -6.37 -0.07
CA GLU A 44 7.02 -5.39 0.92
C GLU A 44 5.61 -4.90 0.58
N HIS A 45 5.30 -4.69 -0.70
CA HIS A 45 3.95 -4.35 -1.12
C HIS A 45 2.95 -5.44 -0.70
N THR A 46 3.27 -6.71 -0.93
CA THR A 46 2.41 -7.83 -0.53
C THR A 46 2.23 -7.92 0.98
N LEU A 47 3.29 -7.68 1.75
CA LEU A 47 3.24 -7.67 3.22
C LEU A 47 2.39 -6.52 3.74
N ILE A 48 2.59 -5.31 3.22
CA ILE A 48 1.84 -4.12 3.58
C ILE A 48 0.36 -4.30 3.23
N SER A 49 0.01 -4.74 2.02
CA SER A 49 -1.41 -4.94 1.65
C SER A 49 -2.10 -5.95 2.57
N LYS A 50 -1.44 -7.08 2.89
CA LYS A 50 -2.00 -8.07 3.84
C LYS A 50 -2.16 -7.50 5.24
N PHE A 51 -1.22 -6.69 5.69
CA PHE A 51 -1.30 -6.02 6.98
C PHE A 51 -2.45 -5.00 7.02
N VAL A 52 -2.59 -4.15 5.99
CA VAL A 52 -3.69 -3.16 5.90
C VAL A 52 -5.05 -3.87 5.94
N SER A 53 -5.24 -4.95 5.17
CA SER A 53 -6.48 -5.73 5.22
C SER A 53 -6.76 -6.34 6.60
N TYR A 54 -5.72 -6.69 7.37
CA TYR A 54 -5.90 -7.14 8.74
C TYR A 54 -6.36 -6.00 9.65
N VAL A 55 -5.67 -4.87 9.61
CA VAL A 55 -6.00 -3.70 10.44
C VAL A 55 -7.45 -3.28 10.18
N GLU A 56 -7.86 -3.24 8.91
CA GLU A 56 -9.25 -2.99 8.50
C GLU A 56 -10.24 -4.01 9.08
N GLY A 57 -9.90 -5.30 9.08
CA GLY A 57 -10.82 -6.34 9.53
C GLY A 57 -10.85 -6.61 11.04
N SER A 58 -9.86 -6.18 11.80
CA SER A 58 -9.64 -6.70 13.16
C SER A 58 -9.20 -5.68 14.20
N ALA A 59 -8.73 -4.49 13.80
CA ALA A 59 -8.34 -3.45 14.75
C ALA A 59 -9.55 -2.67 15.29
N ASP A 60 -9.29 -1.77 16.24
CA ASP A 60 -10.29 -0.84 16.75
C ASP A 60 -10.84 0.11 15.67
N GLU A 61 -11.87 0.88 16.02
CA GLU A 61 -12.55 1.75 15.05
C GLU A 61 -11.61 2.80 14.43
N LYS A 62 -10.65 3.35 15.20
CA LYS A 62 -9.75 4.39 14.72
C LYS A 62 -8.82 3.82 13.65
N TRP A 63 -8.20 2.68 13.94
CA TRP A 63 -7.31 1.98 13.03
C TRP A 63 -8.01 1.44 11.80
N ARG A 64 -9.21 0.89 11.98
CA ARG A 64 -10.04 0.39 10.88
C ARG A 64 -10.36 1.47 9.86
N LYS A 65 -10.82 2.65 10.31
CA LYS A 65 -11.08 3.80 9.43
C LYS A 65 -9.83 4.22 8.67
N ALA A 66 -8.69 4.30 9.36
CA ALA A 66 -7.42 4.65 8.75
C ALA A 66 -7.00 3.65 7.66
N ALA A 67 -7.16 2.35 7.93
CA ALA A 67 -6.85 1.29 6.97
C ALA A 67 -7.79 1.28 5.75
N SER A 68 -9.10 1.47 5.95
CA SER A 68 -10.06 1.57 4.85
C SER A 68 -9.75 2.75 3.92
N LEU A 69 -9.38 3.92 4.47
CA LEU A 69 -8.98 5.08 3.68
C LEU A 69 -7.76 4.78 2.79
N LEU A 70 -6.76 4.08 3.34
CA LEU A 70 -5.58 3.68 2.59
C LEU A 70 -5.93 2.68 1.47
N ASN A 71 -6.75 1.68 1.78
CA ASN A 71 -7.19 0.65 0.82
C ASN A 71 -7.99 1.26 -0.37
N GLU A 72 -8.84 2.26 -0.08
CA GLU A 72 -9.54 3.03 -1.12
C GLU A 72 -8.58 3.81 -2.02
N THR A 73 -7.54 4.45 -1.46
CA THR A 73 -6.56 5.19 -2.26
C THR A 73 -5.74 4.29 -3.18
N GLU A 74 -5.33 3.10 -2.73
CA GLU A 74 -4.65 2.12 -3.59
C GLU A 74 -5.55 1.68 -4.76
N SER A 75 -6.83 1.42 -4.46
CA SER A 75 -7.82 1.00 -5.47
C SER A 75 -8.08 2.08 -6.53
N ARG A 76 -8.10 3.36 -6.16
CA ARG A 76 -8.33 4.48 -7.09
C ARG A 76 -7.13 4.75 -7.99
N SER A 77 -5.91 4.61 -7.49
CA SER A 77 -4.68 4.81 -8.27
C SER A 77 -4.51 3.82 -9.43
N SER A 78 -5.11 2.63 -9.32
CA SER A 78 -5.14 1.62 -10.38
C SER A 78 -6.10 1.94 -11.54
N LYS A 79 -7.10 2.81 -11.33
CA LYS A 79 -8.08 3.21 -12.36
C LYS A 79 -7.56 4.26 -13.34
N GLN A 80 -6.50 4.99 -13.00
CA GLN A 80 -5.95 6.05 -13.86
C GLN A 80 -4.93 5.56 -14.90
N ARG A 81 -4.48 4.29 -14.85
CA ARG A 81 -3.50 3.73 -15.79
C ARG A 81 -4.10 3.14 -17.08
N GLY A 82 -5.42 3.24 -17.28
CA GLY A 82 -6.13 2.62 -18.41
C GLY A 82 -6.25 3.44 -19.70
N ASN A 83 -5.78 4.69 -19.76
CA ASN A 83 -5.93 5.52 -20.98
C ASN A 83 -4.56 5.91 -21.56
N ARG A 84 -3.91 4.99 -22.28
CA ARG A 84 -2.88 5.36 -23.26
C ARG A 84 -2.82 4.33 -24.40
N GLU A 85 -3.66 4.55 -25.41
CA GLU A 85 -3.43 4.15 -26.81
C GLU A 85 -3.51 5.46 -27.60
N GLU A 86 -2.36 6.06 -27.94
CA GLU A 86 -1.76 6.02 -29.29
C GLU A 86 -2.75 6.32 -30.42
N VAL A 87 -2.68 7.53 -30.98
CA VAL A 87 -2.42 7.71 -32.43
C VAL A 87 -1.61 9.00 -32.61
N GLY A 88 -0.30 8.84 -32.78
CA GLY A 88 0.57 9.85 -33.36
C GLY A 88 0.76 9.57 -34.86
N GLN A 89 0.70 10.64 -35.65
CA GLN A 89 1.34 10.86 -36.95
C GLN A 89 1.01 9.94 -38.14
N PHE A 90 0.28 10.52 -39.09
CA PHE A 90 0.66 10.43 -40.50
C PHE A 90 0.88 11.85 -41.03
N VAL A 91 2.13 12.13 -41.40
CA VAL A 91 2.53 13.21 -42.29
C VAL A 91 2.34 12.71 -43.72
N ASP A 92 1.82 13.54 -44.62
CA ASP A 92 2.60 13.96 -45.79
C ASP A 92 1.90 15.08 -46.55
N ALA A 93 2.72 16.04 -46.96
CA ALA A 93 2.36 17.20 -47.76
C ALA A 93 2.77 16.96 -49.22
N THR A 94 1.98 17.55 -50.12
CA THR A 94 2.39 18.02 -51.46
C THR A 94 2.62 16.96 -52.56
N THR A 95 1.72 16.93 -53.54
CA THR A 95 1.95 17.43 -54.92
C THR A 95 0.61 17.53 -55.64
#